data_AF-A0A7S2JQH7-F1
#
_entry.id   AF-A0A7S2JQH7-F1
#
_cell.length_a   1.000
_cell.length_b   1.000
_cell.length_c   1.000
_cell.angle_alpha   90.00
_cell.angle_beta   90.00
_cell.angle_gamma   90.00
#
_symmetry.space_group_name_H-M   'P 1'
#
loop_
_entity.id
_entity.type
_entity.pdbx_description
1 polymer ?
#
loop_
_entity_poly.entity_id
_entity_poly.type
_entity_poly.pdbx_seq_one_letter_code
_entity_poly.pdbx_strand_id
1 'polypeptide(L)'
;GPAVALAEGDPLRTLELSFLSLSGVDDSVSPRTLCDISQEFSFVEWGVNFRAEKQGKEPRYASLSWLRQLQEEIDRRQQTGKFAPIHFAAHLGGEYCVDVLKGDTSLVRTLWEDYGFLRIHLCPTRSHGVNSSQLKKYVSSLKSVIVALPQVEFVLLVSKETRALTFQLMNDCQPNLAFFYDAEEIALHGSAPKSPGGTSAGGGANGEKNGHRPAGELPKRPPPCPHPGIHCGYGGGLTVDNLTDELRRIAKVVSTPRRPVWVDLESGLRSNGLGRPHEFDLGKAWACIRTVFDLDL
;
A
#
# COMPACT_ATOMS: atom_id res chain seq x y z
N GLY A 1 11.18 19.56 -15.73
CA GLY A 1 10.75 20.23 -16.98
C GLY A 1 9.72 21.29 -16.63
N PRO A 2 9.14 22.03 -17.57
CA PRO A 2 7.96 22.84 -17.26
C PRO A 2 6.80 21.93 -16.86
N ALA A 3 6.07 22.29 -15.80
CA ALA A 3 4.88 21.56 -15.34
C ALA A 3 3.84 21.45 -16.46
N VAL A 4 3.12 20.32 -16.52
CA VAL A 4 2.08 20.09 -17.51
C VAL A 4 0.83 20.85 -17.07
N ALA A 5 0.50 21.94 -17.79
CA ALA A 5 -0.70 22.71 -17.49
C ALA A 5 -1.96 21.84 -17.68
N LEU A 6 -2.66 21.54 -16.59
CA LEU A 6 -3.93 20.81 -16.61
C LEU A 6 -5.01 21.63 -17.32
N ALA A 7 -5.82 21.00 -18.16
CA ALA A 7 -6.95 21.67 -18.82
C ALA A 7 -7.98 22.18 -17.78
N GLU A 8 -8.78 23.18 -18.16
CA GLU A 8 -9.92 23.59 -17.35
C GLU A 8 -10.90 22.41 -17.21
N GLY A 9 -11.37 22.15 -15.99
CA GLY A 9 -12.23 21.00 -15.69
C GLY A 9 -11.53 19.64 -15.57
N ASP A 10 -10.19 19.55 -15.68
CA ASP A 10 -9.48 18.30 -15.37
C ASP A 10 -9.68 17.95 -13.88
N PRO A 11 -10.20 16.76 -13.54
CA PRO A 11 -10.40 16.32 -12.14
C PRO A 11 -9.15 16.45 -11.26
N LEU A 12 -7.96 16.31 -11.84
CA LEU A 12 -6.69 16.41 -11.12
C LEU A 12 -6.50 17.77 -10.43
N ARG A 13 -7.09 18.84 -10.94
CA ARG A 13 -7.02 20.18 -10.31
C ARG A 13 -7.61 20.22 -8.89
N THR A 14 -8.44 19.23 -8.54
CA THR A 14 -9.09 19.13 -7.22
C THR A 14 -8.54 18.00 -6.37
N LEU A 15 -7.66 17.16 -6.93
CA LEU A 15 -7.00 16.10 -6.18
C LEU A 15 -5.99 16.72 -5.23
N GLU A 16 -5.93 16.22 -4.01
CA GLU A 16 -4.89 16.55 -3.04
C GLU A 16 -4.20 15.24 -2.68
N LEU A 17 -2.91 15.12 -2.97
CA LEU A 17 -2.15 13.91 -2.67
C LEU A 17 -1.38 14.09 -1.36
N SER A 18 -1.66 13.23 -0.37
CA SER A 18 -0.86 13.18 0.86
C SER A 18 0.50 12.53 0.59
N PHE A 19 0.46 11.37 -0.08
CA PHE A 19 1.64 10.56 -0.34
C PHE A 19 1.53 9.81 -1.68
N LEU A 20 2.68 9.66 -2.32
CA LEU A 20 2.94 8.63 -3.31
C LEU A 20 3.65 7.47 -2.61
N SER A 21 2.91 6.43 -2.26
CA SER A 21 3.46 5.23 -1.62
C SER A 21 4.06 4.29 -2.66
N LEU A 22 5.34 3.98 -2.49
CA LEU A 22 6.14 3.08 -3.29
C LEU A 22 6.38 1.80 -2.47
N SER A 23 5.48 0.84 -2.65
CA SER A 23 5.33 -0.32 -1.78
C SER A 23 6.10 -1.56 -2.21
N GLY A 24 6.38 -2.37 -1.20
CA GLY A 24 7.13 -3.60 -1.31
C GLY A 24 8.63 -3.34 -1.48
N VAL A 25 9.22 -2.25 -0.99
CA VAL A 25 10.69 -2.12 -1.08
C VAL A 25 11.40 -3.28 -0.36
N ASP A 26 12.50 -3.76 -0.94
CA ASP A 26 13.25 -4.93 -0.44
C ASP A 26 14.76 -4.79 -0.67
N ASP A 27 15.51 -5.86 -0.40
CA ASP A 27 16.98 -5.94 -0.49
C ASP A 27 17.58 -5.56 -1.85
N SER A 28 16.78 -5.44 -2.92
CA SER A 28 17.25 -4.94 -4.21
C SER A 28 17.51 -3.44 -4.24
N VAL A 29 17.00 -2.68 -3.26
CA VAL A 29 17.16 -1.23 -3.19
C VAL A 29 18.25 -0.85 -2.19
N SER A 30 19.17 0.02 -2.58
CA SER A 30 20.15 0.57 -1.64
C SER A 30 19.48 1.52 -0.64
N PRO A 31 19.69 1.35 0.68
CA PRO A 31 19.16 2.29 1.68
C PRO A 31 19.63 3.74 1.47
N ARG A 32 20.85 3.92 0.93
CA ARG A 32 21.40 5.24 0.58
C ARG A 32 20.56 5.92 -0.49
N THR A 33 20.25 5.20 -1.58
CA THR A 33 19.44 5.72 -2.69
C THR A 33 18.02 6.03 -2.24
N LEU A 34 17.43 5.18 -1.40
CA LEU A 34 16.12 5.42 -0.79
C LEU A 34 16.12 6.75 -0.01
N CYS A 35 17.13 6.95 0.84
CA CYS A 35 17.30 8.19 1.59
C CYS A 35 17.47 9.41 0.67
N ASP A 36 18.27 9.30 -0.40
CA ASP A 36 18.47 10.39 -1.37
C ASP A 36 17.14 10.81 -2.02
N ILE A 37 16.34 9.85 -2.47
CA ILE A 37 15.02 10.11 -3.08
C ILE A 37 14.08 10.77 -2.05
N SER A 38 14.03 10.28 -0.81
CA SER A 38 13.15 10.86 0.21
C SER A 38 13.50 12.28 0.61
N GLN A 39 14.78 12.68 0.53
CA GLN A 39 15.17 14.06 0.79
C GLN A 39 14.84 15.00 -0.37
N GLU A 40 14.77 14.47 -1.59
CA GLU A 40 14.39 15.25 -2.77
C GLU A 40 12.86 15.37 -2.91
N PHE A 41 12.12 14.31 -2.58
CA PHE A 41 10.67 14.24 -2.74
C PHE A 41 9.98 13.87 -1.43
N SER A 42 9.62 14.89 -0.64
CA SER A 42 9.01 14.69 0.69
C SER A 42 7.62 14.04 0.64
N PHE A 43 6.93 14.04 -0.50
CA PHE A 43 5.64 13.36 -0.67
C PHE A 43 5.78 11.84 -0.91
N VAL A 44 7.01 11.33 -1.07
CA VAL A 44 7.25 9.89 -1.24
C VAL A 44 7.16 9.18 0.12
N GLU A 45 6.41 8.09 0.13
CA GLU A 45 6.35 7.13 1.23
C GLU A 45 6.86 5.77 0.74
N TRP A 46 7.58 5.05 1.60
CA TRP A 46 8.07 3.71 1.30
C TRP A 46 7.29 2.65 2.07
N GLY A 47 6.57 1.80 1.34
CA GLY A 47 5.85 0.67 1.90
C GLY A 47 6.76 -0.54 2.05
N VAL A 48 6.91 -1.07 3.26
CA VAL A 48 7.70 -2.28 3.56
C VAL A 48 6.75 -3.40 3.96
N ASN A 49 6.82 -4.54 3.26
CA ASN A 49 5.97 -5.69 3.58
C ASN A 49 6.59 -6.54 4.69
N PHE A 50 5.78 -6.83 5.72
CA PHE A 50 6.13 -7.68 6.84
C PHE A 50 5.28 -8.94 6.82
N ARG A 51 5.96 -10.08 6.63
CA ARG A 51 5.36 -11.40 6.73
C ARG A 51 6.43 -12.40 7.16
N ALA A 52 6.29 -12.95 8.36
CA ALA A 52 7.35 -13.67 9.06
C ALA A 52 7.98 -14.79 8.22
N GLU A 53 7.15 -15.54 7.50
CA GLU A 53 7.59 -16.67 6.69
C GLU A 53 8.31 -16.25 5.39
N LYS A 54 8.12 -15.01 4.92
CA LYS A 54 8.63 -14.48 3.64
C LYS A 54 9.80 -13.49 3.74
N GLN A 55 9.95 -12.81 4.89
CA GLN A 55 10.99 -11.79 5.10
C GLN A 55 12.38 -12.27 4.69
N GLY A 56 13.04 -11.50 3.81
CA GLY A 56 14.37 -11.76 3.28
C GLY A 56 14.49 -13.01 2.38
N LYS A 57 13.38 -13.67 2.03
CA LYS A 57 13.37 -14.91 1.24
C LYS A 57 12.68 -14.76 -0.11
N GLU A 58 11.66 -13.91 -0.17
CA GLU A 58 10.88 -13.66 -1.38
C GLU A 58 10.99 -12.18 -1.79
N PRO A 59 10.94 -11.86 -3.10
CA PRO A 59 10.80 -10.49 -3.55
C PRO A 59 9.62 -9.79 -2.87
N ARG A 60 9.76 -8.49 -2.62
CA ARG A 60 8.83 -7.60 -1.87
C ARG A 60 8.90 -7.68 -0.36
N TYR A 61 9.67 -8.60 0.20
CA TYR A 61 9.80 -8.72 1.65
C TYR A 61 11.25 -8.47 2.04
N ALA A 62 11.53 -7.23 2.45
CA ALA A 62 12.85 -6.85 2.94
C ALA A 62 13.34 -7.81 4.03
N SER A 63 14.66 -7.99 4.11
CA SER A 63 15.30 -8.71 5.21
C SER A 63 15.46 -7.82 6.43
N LEU A 64 15.60 -8.44 7.60
CA LEU A 64 15.99 -7.72 8.82
C LEU A 64 17.38 -7.06 8.69
N SER A 65 18.28 -7.66 7.91
CA SER A 65 19.59 -7.04 7.63
C SER A 65 19.44 -5.75 6.82
N TRP A 66 18.53 -5.73 5.85
CA TRP A 66 18.26 -4.51 5.08
C TRP A 66 17.65 -3.41 5.95
N LEU A 67 16.68 -3.75 6.82
CA LEU A 67 16.10 -2.78 7.77
C LEU A 67 17.15 -2.18 8.72
N ARG A 68 18.10 -2.98 9.20
CA ARG A 68 19.22 -2.48 10.02
C ARG A 68 20.13 -1.53 9.23
N GLN A 69 20.49 -1.88 8.01
CA GLN A 69 21.30 -1.00 7.16
C GLN A 69 20.58 0.32 6.85
N LEU A 70 19.26 0.27 6.67
CA LEU A 70 18.44 1.46 6.51
C LEU A 70 18.45 2.34 7.75
N GLN A 71 18.27 1.76 8.93
CA GLN A 71 18.34 2.51 10.19
C GLN A 71 19.72 3.14 10.38
N GLU A 72 20.80 2.38 10.17
CA GLU A 72 22.18 2.89 10.27
C GLU A 72 22.43 4.07 9.31
N GLU A 73 21.92 4.00 8.08
CA GLU A 73 22.04 5.08 7.11
C GLU A 73 21.23 6.32 7.51
N ILE A 74 20.01 6.14 8.05
CA ILE A 74 19.18 7.23 8.58
C ILE A 74 19.89 7.91 9.76
N ASP A 75 20.34 7.15 10.75
CA ASP A 75 21.02 7.66 11.94
C ASP A 75 22.27 8.45 11.56
N ARG A 76 23.08 7.91 10.64
CA ARG A 76 24.28 8.57 10.12
C ARG A 76 23.96 9.91 9.47
N ARG A 77 22.84 10.03 8.76
CA ARG A 77 22.43 11.29 8.12
C ARG A 77 21.81 12.27 9.09
N GLN A 78 21.03 11.81 10.06
CA GLN A 78 20.44 12.65 11.10
C GLN A 78 21.49 13.35 11.96
N GLN A 79 22.64 12.70 12.21
CA GLN A 79 23.78 13.33 12.89
C GLN A 79 24.31 14.60 12.21
N THR A 80 24.02 14.81 10.93
CA THR A 80 24.42 16.04 10.21
C THR A 80 23.49 17.23 10.47
N GLY A 81 22.33 17.01 11.11
CA GLY A 81 21.33 18.04 11.45
C GLY A 81 20.52 18.59 10.28
N LYS A 82 20.71 18.09 9.05
CA LYS A 82 20.02 18.55 7.83
C LYS A 82 19.13 17.49 7.17
N PHE A 83 18.84 16.41 7.88
CA PHE A 83 18.11 15.28 7.32
C PHE A 83 16.66 15.30 7.81
N ALA A 84 15.73 15.50 6.88
CA ALA A 84 14.30 15.43 7.16
C ALA A 84 13.87 13.97 7.43
N PRO A 85 12.81 13.76 8.23
CA PRO A 85 12.23 12.44 8.42
C PRO A 85 11.83 11.79 7.09
N ILE A 86 11.97 10.47 7.00
CA ILE A 86 11.48 9.66 5.87
C ILE A 86 10.11 9.10 6.23
N HIS A 87 9.18 9.08 5.27
CA HIS A 87 7.87 8.48 5.45
C HIS A 87 7.92 6.98 5.14
N PHE A 88 7.52 6.16 6.12
CA PHE A 88 7.43 4.71 6.00
C PHE A 88 6.03 4.20 6.39
N ALA A 89 5.56 3.21 5.64
CA ALA A 89 4.37 2.44 5.94
C ALA A 89 4.72 0.95 6.06
N ALA A 90 4.29 0.30 7.14
CA ALA A 90 4.51 -1.13 7.37
C ALA A 90 3.27 -1.91 6.95
N HIS A 91 3.42 -2.80 5.97
CA HIS A 91 2.33 -3.63 5.46
C HIS A 91 2.37 -5.01 6.12
N LEU A 92 1.55 -5.19 7.16
CA LEU A 92 1.51 -6.40 7.95
C LEU A 92 0.56 -7.42 7.32
N GLY A 93 1.12 -8.59 6.96
CA GLY A 93 0.38 -9.80 6.60
C GLY A 93 0.63 -10.93 7.60
N GLY A 94 0.06 -12.10 7.32
CA GLY A 94 0.29 -13.34 8.07
C GLY A 94 0.08 -13.20 9.57
N GLU A 95 0.97 -13.82 10.35
CA GLU A 95 0.90 -13.80 11.82
C GLU A 95 1.04 -12.39 12.41
N TYR A 96 1.89 -11.54 11.84
CA TYR A 96 2.05 -10.15 12.30
C TYR A 96 0.75 -9.36 12.24
N CYS A 97 0.00 -9.48 11.15
CA CYS A 97 -1.33 -8.87 11.07
C CYS A 97 -2.28 -9.45 12.13
N VAL A 98 -2.28 -10.77 12.31
CA VAL A 98 -3.18 -11.46 13.24
C VAL A 98 -2.89 -11.08 14.69
N ASP A 99 -1.63 -10.90 15.07
CA ASP A 99 -1.25 -10.54 16.44
C ASP A 99 -1.69 -9.12 16.79
N VAL A 100 -1.54 -8.17 15.86
CA VAL A 100 -2.14 -6.83 16.01
C VAL A 100 -3.66 -6.90 16.14
N LEU A 101 -4.33 -7.71 15.31
CA LEU A 101 -5.78 -7.92 15.44
C LEU A 101 -6.18 -8.51 16.79
N LYS A 102 -5.35 -9.35 17.41
CA LYS A 102 -5.58 -9.93 18.75
C LYS A 102 -5.33 -8.95 19.89
N GLY A 103 -4.72 -7.80 19.62
CA GLY A 103 -4.42 -6.80 20.64
C GLY A 103 -2.93 -6.65 20.97
N ASP A 104 -2.05 -7.38 20.29
CA ASP A 104 -0.60 -7.25 20.51
C ASP A 104 -0.08 -5.95 19.86
N THR A 105 0.61 -5.13 20.65
CA THR A 105 1.20 -3.87 20.21
C THR A 105 2.71 -3.94 20.03
N SER A 106 3.34 -5.06 20.38
CA SER A 106 4.79 -5.17 20.52
C SER A 106 5.51 -4.84 19.22
N LEU A 107 5.12 -5.48 18.11
CA LEU A 107 5.72 -5.20 16.80
C LEU A 107 5.45 -3.76 16.34
N VAL A 108 4.23 -3.25 16.55
CA VAL A 108 3.89 -1.88 16.13
C VAL A 108 4.74 -0.85 16.89
N ARG A 109 4.95 -1.06 18.20
CA ARG A 109 5.83 -0.21 18.99
C ARG A 109 7.26 -0.26 18.49
N THR A 110 7.81 -1.45 18.24
CA THR A 110 9.15 -1.58 17.63
C THR A 110 9.24 -0.83 16.31
N LEU A 111 8.27 -1.00 15.40
CA LEU A 111 8.28 -0.32 14.10
C LEU A 111 8.21 1.21 14.23
N TRP A 112 7.40 1.72 15.16
CA TRP A 112 7.27 3.16 15.38
C TRP A 112 8.46 3.76 16.14
N GLU A 113 8.82 3.18 17.29
CA GLU A 113 9.82 3.70 18.22
C GLU A 113 11.25 3.51 17.69
N ASP A 114 11.55 2.35 17.10
CA ASP A 114 12.91 2.01 16.67
C ASP A 114 13.18 2.37 15.20
N TYR A 115 12.15 2.30 14.35
CA TYR A 115 12.30 2.47 12.89
C TYR A 115 11.52 3.67 12.31
N GLY A 116 10.73 4.38 13.12
CA GLY A 116 10.00 5.58 12.68
C GLY A 116 8.83 5.34 11.73
N PHE A 117 8.27 4.12 11.66
CA PHE A 117 7.06 3.87 10.88
C PHE A 117 5.85 4.58 11.50
N LEU A 118 5.24 5.48 10.74
CA LEU A 118 4.07 6.24 11.18
C LEU A 118 2.75 5.63 10.74
N ARG A 119 2.79 4.69 9.79
CA ARG A 119 1.60 4.06 9.21
C ARG A 119 1.70 2.55 9.22
N ILE A 120 0.66 1.88 9.70
CA ILE A 120 0.58 0.41 9.79
C ILE A 120 -0.60 -0.06 8.96
N HIS A 121 -0.32 -0.65 7.81
CA HIS A 121 -1.29 -1.27 6.94
C HIS A 121 -1.55 -2.69 7.42
N LEU A 122 -2.78 -2.96 7.86
CA LEU A 122 -3.24 -4.31 8.16
C LEU A 122 -3.93 -4.87 6.93
N CYS A 123 -3.39 -5.99 6.41
CA CYS A 123 -3.91 -6.68 5.25
C CYS A 123 -4.53 -8.04 5.65
N PRO A 124 -5.68 -8.08 6.34
CA PRO A 124 -6.23 -9.33 6.87
C PRO A 124 -7.01 -10.14 5.83
N THR A 125 -6.39 -10.41 4.68
CA THR A 125 -6.98 -11.22 3.60
C THR A 125 -6.20 -12.51 3.38
N ARG A 126 -6.81 -13.47 2.69
CA ARG A 126 -6.15 -14.75 2.36
C ARG A 126 -4.91 -14.59 1.47
N SER A 127 -4.92 -13.65 0.52
CA SER A 127 -3.75 -13.34 -0.33
C SER A 127 -2.53 -12.95 0.53
N HIS A 128 -2.78 -12.34 1.68
CA HIS A 128 -1.77 -11.92 2.65
C HIS A 128 -1.52 -12.94 3.76
N GLY A 129 -2.03 -14.18 3.65
CA GLY A 129 -1.78 -15.25 4.62
C GLY A 129 -2.62 -15.19 5.88
N VAL A 130 -3.72 -14.43 5.89
CA VAL A 130 -4.62 -14.31 7.05
C VAL A 130 -5.91 -15.10 6.85
N ASN A 131 -6.35 -15.80 7.90
CA ASN A 131 -7.68 -16.40 7.91
C ASN A 131 -8.75 -15.32 8.15
N SER A 132 -9.38 -14.87 7.05
CA SER A 132 -10.37 -13.79 7.06
C SER A 132 -11.77 -14.20 7.54
N SER A 133 -12.03 -15.50 7.81
CA SER A 133 -13.36 -15.98 8.20
C SER A 133 -13.83 -15.52 9.58
N GLN A 134 -12.91 -15.10 10.45
CA GLN A 134 -13.20 -14.78 11.85
C GLN A 134 -12.88 -13.33 12.22
N LEU A 135 -12.67 -12.43 11.26
CA LEU A 135 -12.22 -11.06 11.53
C LEU A 135 -13.13 -10.26 12.46
N LYS A 136 -14.44 -10.56 12.45
CA LYS A 136 -15.42 -9.90 13.31
C LYS A 136 -15.09 -10.03 14.80
N LYS A 137 -14.45 -11.12 15.24
CA LYS A 137 -14.12 -11.32 16.67
C LYS A 137 -13.02 -10.37 17.17
N TYR A 138 -12.26 -9.76 16.26
CA TYR A 138 -11.13 -8.89 16.57
C TYR A 138 -11.48 -7.41 16.64
N VAL A 139 -12.74 -7.02 16.43
CA VAL A 139 -13.14 -5.60 16.40
C VAL A 139 -12.75 -4.89 17.70
N SER A 140 -13.07 -5.46 18.86
CA SER A 140 -12.80 -4.83 20.15
C SER A 140 -11.30 -4.74 20.46
N SER A 141 -10.55 -5.82 20.25
CA SER A 141 -9.10 -5.85 20.48
C SER A 141 -8.36 -4.88 19.56
N LEU A 142 -8.73 -4.83 18.29
CA LEU A 142 -8.12 -3.90 17.33
C LEU A 142 -8.43 -2.44 17.69
N LYS A 143 -9.66 -2.12 18.11
CA LYS A 143 -9.99 -0.76 18.61
C LYS A 143 -9.09 -0.37 19.78
N SER A 144 -8.86 -1.28 20.74
CA SER A 144 -7.97 -1.02 21.86
C SER A 144 -6.53 -0.72 21.40
N VAL A 145 -6.03 -1.42 20.38
CA VAL A 145 -4.70 -1.16 19.81
C VAL A 145 -4.64 0.22 19.16
N ILE A 146 -5.62 0.56 18.32
CA ILE A 146 -5.69 1.85 17.62
C ILE A 146 -5.67 3.00 18.63
N VAL A 147 -6.48 2.92 19.69
CA VAL A 147 -6.54 3.95 20.75
C VAL A 147 -5.26 4.00 21.59
N ALA A 148 -4.61 2.86 21.83
CA ALA A 148 -3.39 2.79 22.63
C ALA A 148 -2.15 3.39 21.92
N LEU A 149 -2.23 3.62 20.61
CA LEU A 149 -1.13 4.09 19.77
C LEU A 149 -1.57 5.27 18.88
N PRO A 150 -1.95 6.43 19.47
CA PRO A 150 -2.49 7.56 18.72
C PRO A 150 -1.46 8.22 17.78
N GLN A 151 -0.17 7.92 17.97
CA GLN A 151 0.96 8.44 17.17
C GLN A 151 1.09 7.73 15.82
N VAL A 152 0.40 6.60 15.66
CA VAL A 152 0.47 5.71 14.51
C VAL A 152 -0.89 5.71 13.83
N GLU A 153 -0.91 5.96 12.53
CA GLU A 153 -2.12 5.77 11.72
C GLU A 153 -2.25 4.30 11.31
N PHE A 154 -3.36 3.68 11.69
CA PHE A 154 -3.70 2.32 11.30
C PHE A 154 -4.51 2.36 10.01
N VAL A 155 -4.07 1.63 9.01
CA VAL A 155 -4.67 1.58 7.69
C VAL A 155 -5.28 0.20 7.48
N LEU A 156 -6.58 0.13 7.21
CA LEU A 156 -7.26 -1.13 6.96
C LEU A 156 -7.55 -1.34 5.48
N LEU A 157 -7.05 -2.45 4.93
CA LEU A 157 -7.41 -2.91 3.59
C LEU A 157 -8.92 -3.21 3.54
N VAL A 158 -9.64 -2.50 2.67
CA VAL A 158 -11.06 -2.67 2.41
C VAL A 158 -11.24 -3.62 1.23
N SER A 159 -11.76 -4.82 1.52
CA SER A 159 -12.12 -5.81 0.51
C SER A 159 -13.43 -6.51 0.91
N LYS A 160 -13.88 -7.43 0.06
CA LYS A 160 -15.03 -8.29 0.40
C LYS A 160 -14.75 -9.14 1.66
N GLU A 161 -13.52 -9.61 1.83
CA GLU A 161 -13.11 -10.44 2.97
C GLU A 161 -13.07 -9.64 4.28
N THR A 162 -12.65 -8.37 4.22
CA THR A 162 -12.47 -7.55 5.42
C THR A 162 -13.71 -6.73 5.79
N ARG A 163 -14.74 -6.71 4.94
CA ARG A 163 -15.95 -5.88 5.10
C ARG A 163 -16.59 -5.96 6.48
N ALA A 164 -16.69 -7.15 7.05
CA ALA A 164 -17.32 -7.35 8.37
C ALA A 164 -16.55 -6.66 9.51
N LEU A 165 -15.24 -6.51 9.36
CA LEU A 165 -14.37 -5.78 10.29
C LEU A 165 -14.37 -4.28 9.96
N THR A 166 -14.05 -3.92 8.71
CA THR A 166 -13.87 -2.52 8.29
C THR A 166 -15.14 -1.70 8.45
N PHE A 167 -16.31 -2.23 8.12
CA PHE A 167 -17.56 -1.46 8.21
C PHE A 167 -17.97 -1.17 9.66
N GLN A 168 -17.67 -2.09 10.59
CA GLN A 168 -17.91 -1.83 12.01
C GLN A 168 -16.99 -0.73 12.55
N LEU A 169 -15.76 -0.64 12.03
CA LEU A 169 -14.80 0.40 12.41
C LEU A 169 -15.08 1.73 11.71
N MET A 170 -15.66 1.73 10.51
CA MET A 170 -16.16 2.95 9.85
C MET A 170 -17.31 3.59 10.62
N ASN A 171 -18.16 2.78 11.26
CA ASN A 171 -19.30 3.28 12.05
C ASN A 171 -18.89 3.89 13.39
N ASP A 172 -17.69 3.57 13.88
CA ASP A 172 -17.12 4.06 15.14
C ASP A 172 -15.64 4.37 14.93
N CYS A 173 -15.41 5.35 14.06
CA CYS A 173 -14.11 5.63 13.51
C CYS A 173 -13.22 6.37 14.50
N GLN A 174 -11.96 5.97 14.59
CA GLN A 174 -10.94 6.61 15.43
C GLN A 174 -10.15 7.64 14.60
N PRO A 175 -9.62 8.71 15.20
CA PRO A 175 -8.90 9.76 14.47
C PRO A 175 -7.66 9.27 13.72
N ASN A 176 -6.98 8.24 14.25
CA ASN A 176 -5.79 7.61 13.66
C ASN A 176 -6.12 6.31 12.90
N LEU A 177 -7.35 6.20 12.38
CA LEU A 177 -7.77 5.11 11.51
C LEU A 177 -7.95 5.62 10.08
N ALA A 178 -7.46 4.86 9.11
CA ALA A 178 -7.56 5.13 7.69
C ALA A 178 -7.98 3.87 6.93
N PHE A 179 -8.44 4.05 5.68
CA PHE A 179 -8.94 2.94 4.86
C PHE A 179 -8.27 2.90 3.49
N PHE A 180 -7.82 1.71 3.10
CA PHE A 180 -7.14 1.48 1.85
C PHE A 180 -8.01 0.67 0.88
N TYR A 181 -8.18 1.18 -0.33
CA TYR A 181 -9.01 0.57 -1.37
C TYR A 181 -8.13 0.06 -2.51
N ASP A 182 -7.92 -1.25 -2.55
CA ASP A 182 -7.12 -1.92 -3.57
C ASP A 182 -8.00 -2.51 -4.68
N ALA A 183 -7.78 -2.09 -5.93
CA ALA A 183 -8.57 -2.54 -7.07
C ALA A 183 -8.35 -4.01 -7.46
N GLU A 184 -7.16 -4.58 -7.23
CA GLU A 184 -6.88 -5.99 -7.51
C GLU A 184 -7.57 -6.88 -6.49
N GLU A 185 -7.54 -6.50 -5.20
CA GLU A 185 -8.28 -7.18 -4.12
C GLU A 185 -9.80 -7.12 -4.33
N ILE A 186 -10.32 -5.98 -4.81
CA ILE A 186 -11.74 -5.85 -5.17
C ILE A 186 -12.08 -6.81 -6.34
N ALA A 187 -11.20 -6.89 -7.35
CA ALA A 187 -11.49 -7.63 -8.57
C ALA A 187 -11.28 -9.14 -8.46
N LEU A 188 -10.39 -9.63 -7.58
CA LEU A 188 -10.21 -11.06 -7.28
C LEU A 188 -11.49 -11.75 -6.79
N HIS A 189 -12.46 -10.98 -6.30
CA HIS A 189 -13.74 -11.48 -5.81
C HIS A 189 -14.96 -11.11 -6.68
N GLY A 190 -14.74 -10.39 -7.79
CA GLY A 190 -15.78 -10.03 -8.77
C GLY A 190 -16.04 -11.11 -9.83
N SER A 191 -15.14 -12.08 -9.98
CA SER A 191 -15.39 -13.26 -10.81
C SER A 191 -16.36 -14.21 -10.11
N ALA A 192 -17.57 -14.32 -10.65
CA ALA A 192 -18.57 -15.29 -10.22
C ALA A 192 -17.99 -16.73 -10.16
N PRO A 193 -18.48 -17.60 -9.26
CA PRO A 193 -18.10 -19.00 -9.32
C PRO A 193 -18.51 -19.56 -10.68
N LYS A 194 -17.56 -20.14 -11.41
CA LYS A 194 -17.90 -20.98 -12.56
C LYS A 194 -18.77 -22.13 -12.04
N SER A 195 -20.00 -22.24 -12.55
CA SER A 195 -20.90 -23.35 -12.26
C SER A 195 -20.18 -24.68 -12.46
N PRO A 196 -20.37 -25.67 -11.57
CA PRO A 196 -19.74 -26.98 -11.71
C PRO A 196 -20.50 -27.76 -12.78
N GLY A 197 -20.02 -27.73 -14.01
CA GLY A 197 -20.59 -28.48 -15.11
C GLY A 197 -19.64 -28.51 -16.29
N GLY A 198 -18.79 -29.54 -16.36
CA GLY A 198 -17.87 -29.75 -17.48
C GLY A 198 -16.70 -30.64 -17.10
N THR A 199 -16.92 -31.95 -17.12
CA THR A 199 -15.86 -32.96 -17.16
C THR A 199 -15.00 -32.79 -18.41
N SER A 200 -13.69 -32.59 -18.24
CA SER A 200 -12.70 -33.01 -19.23
C SER A 200 -11.34 -33.21 -18.57
N ALA A 201 -10.79 -34.40 -18.79
CA ALA A 201 -9.49 -34.86 -18.34
C ALA A 201 -8.31 -34.12 -19.01
N GLY A 202 -7.15 -34.13 -18.34
CA GLY A 202 -5.84 -34.07 -19.01
C GLY A 202 -4.89 -32.96 -18.55
N GLY A 203 -3.73 -33.37 -18.04
CA GLY A 203 -2.45 -32.67 -18.23
C GLY A 203 -2.04 -31.66 -17.16
N GLY A 204 -1.15 -32.09 -16.26
CA GLY A 204 -0.43 -31.19 -15.35
C GLY A 204 0.68 -30.41 -16.05
N ALA A 205 0.78 -29.12 -15.73
CA ALA A 205 1.99 -28.31 -15.76
C ALA A 205 1.75 -27.05 -14.93
N ASN A 206 2.51 -26.89 -13.84
CA ASN A 206 2.53 -25.68 -13.03
C ASN A 206 3.16 -24.55 -13.85
N GLY A 207 2.33 -23.61 -14.30
CA GLY A 207 2.73 -22.32 -14.81
C GLY A 207 1.97 -21.24 -14.05
N GLU A 208 2.66 -20.47 -13.22
CA GLU A 208 2.16 -19.22 -12.67
C GLU A 208 1.75 -18.32 -13.83
N LYS A 209 0.44 -18.11 -13.98
CA LYS A 209 -0.11 -17.26 -15.00
C LYS A 209 0.21 -15.81 -14.64
N ASN A 210 1.18 -15.23 -15.35
CA ASN A 210 1.24 -13.79 -15.59
C ASN A 210 -0.11 -13.36 -16.20
N GLY A 211 -1.00 -12.89 -15.33
CA GLY A 211 -2.32 -12.41 -15.70
C GLY A 211 -2.22 -11.06 -16.36
N HIS A 212 -1.78 -11.02 -17.63
CA HIS A 212 -2.16 -9.91 -18.50
C HIS A 212 -3.68 -9.97 -18.66
N ARG A 213 -4.39 -9.11 -17.92
CA ARG A 213 -5.83 -8.94 -18.10
C ARG A 213 -6.04 -8.43 -19.53
N PRO A 214 -6.90 -9.06 -20.34
CA PRO A 214 -7.34 -8.44 -21.59
C PRO A 214 -7.99 -7.09 -21.25
N ALA A 215 -7.92 -6.15 -22.19
CA ALA A 215 -8.50 -4.81 -22.10
C ALA A 215 -10.04 -4.83 -22.00
N GLY A 216 -10.57 -5.38 -20.90
CA GLY A 216 -11.91 -5.17 -20.41
C GLY A 216 -11.91 -4.01 -19.43
N GLU A 217 -13.04 -3.30 -19.33
CA GLU A 217 -13.22 -2.13 -18.45
C GLU A 217 -12.52 -2.31 -17.11
N LEU A 218 -11.58 -1.40 -16.81
CA LEU A 218 -10.92 -1.36 -15.52
C LEU A 218 -11.99 -1.21 -14.42
N PRO A 219 -11.86 -1.93 -13.30
CA PRO A 219 -12.83 -1.84 -12.22
C PRO A 219 -12.99 -0.40 -11.75
N LYS A 220 -14.24 0.05 -11.59
CA LYS A 220 -14.54 1.39 -11.08
C LYS A 220 -13.93 1.56 -9.68
N ARG A 221 -13.25 2.68 -9.44
CA ARG A 221 -12.72 3.05 -8.12
C ARG A 221 -13.89 3.24 -7.12
N PRO A 222 -13.82 2.67 -5.92
CA PRO A 222 -14.87 2.85 -4.91
C PRO A 222 -14.84 4.28 -4.33
N PRO A 223 -15.97 4.80 -3.84
CA PRO A 223 -15.97 6.05 -3.08
C PRO A 223 -15.17 5.90 -1.78
N PRO A 224 -14.61 7.00 -1.24
CA PRO A 224 -13.88 6.99 0.02
C PRO A 224 -14.81 6.69 1.20
N CYS A 225 -14.22 6.53 2.39
CA CYS A 225 -14.98 6.41 3.63
C CYS A 225 -15.93 7.62 3.78
N PRO A 226 -17.20 7.41 4.15
CA PRO A 226 -18.18 8.51 4.28
C PRO A 226 -17.76 9.62 5.23
N HIS A 227 -16.92 9.32 6.24
CA HIS A 227 -16.46 10.32 7.20
C HIS A 227 -15.36 11.21 6.58
N PRO A 228 -15.58 12.53 6.41
CA PRO A 228 -14.66 13.41 5.69
C PRO A 228 -13.30 13.60 6.37
N GLY A 229 -13.25 13.51 7.69
CA GLY A 229 -12.00 13.60 8.45
C GLY A 229 -11.16 12.32 8.47
N ILE A 230 -11.57 11.27 7.75
CA ILE A 230 -10.85 9.99 7.73
C ILE A 230 -10.06 9.86 6.44
N HIS A 231 -8.75 9.65 6.61
CA HIS A 231 -7.81 9.48 5.52
C HIS A 231 -8.10 8.20 4.73
N CYS A 232 -7.98 8.28 3.41
CA CYS A 232 -8.27 7.17 2.49
C CYS A 232 -7.18 7.08 1.43
N GLY A 233 -6.92 5.87 0.96
CA GLY A 233 -5.97 5.67 -0.12
C GLY A 233 -6.35 4.58 -1.09
N TYR A 234 -5.66 4.59 -2.22
CA TYR A 234 -6.04 3.82 -3.40
C TYR A 234 -4.82 3.13 -4.00
N GLY A 235 -4.97 1.84 -4.30
CA GLY A 235 -3.91 1.03 -4.90
C GLY A 235 -4.44 -0.07 -5.81
N GLY A 236 -3.58 -1.02 -6.14
CA GLY A 236 -3.90 -2.16 -7.01
C GLY A 236 -3.84 -1.83 -8.49
N GLY A 237 -2.90 -2.46 -9.20
CA GLY A 237 -2.75 -2.37 -10.65
C GLY A 237 -2.22 -1.04 -11.21
N LEU A 238 -1.68 -0.15 -10.37
CA LEU A 238 -1.06 1.10 -10.81
C LEU A 238 0.31 0.82 -11.42
N THR A 239 0.61 1.44 -12.56
CA THR A 239 1.86 1.34 -13.30
C THR A 239 2.28 2.72 -13.82
N VAL A 240 3.54 2.86 -14.26
CA VAL A 240 4.03 4.07 -14.92
C VAL A 240 3.11 4.49 -16.08
N ASP A 241 2.64 3.51 -16.86
CA ASP A 241 1.86 3.76 -18.07
C ASP A 241 0.42 4.23 -17.80
N ASN A 242 -0.16 3.87 -16.64
CA ASN A 242 -1.57 4.16 -16.34
C ASN A 242 -1.77 5.17 -15.19
N LEU A 243 -0.69 5.60 -14.52
CA LEU A 243 -0.77 6.39 -13.28
C LEU A 243 -1.62 7.65 -13.46
N THR A 244 -1.39 8.44 -14.50
CA THR A 244 -2.15 9.68 -14.75
C THR A 244 -3.66 9.43 -14.91
N ASP A 245 -4.03 8.38 -15.64
CA ASP A 245 -5.44 8.05 -15.85
C ASP A 245 -6.10 7.48 -14.59
N GLU A 246 -5.35 6.71 -13.79
CA GLU A 246 -5.80 6.24 -12.48
C GLU A 246 -5.98 7.40 -11.50
N LEU A 247 -5.06 8.37 -11.46
CA LEU A 247 -5.19 9.57 -10.64
C LEU A 247 -6.45 10.37 -11.03
N ARG A 248 -6.75 10.51 -12.33
CA ARG A 248 -8.02 11.12 -12.78
C ARG A 248 -9.25 10.34 -12.32
N ARG A 249 -9.19 9.00 -12.36
CA ARG A 249 -10.29 8.14 -11.89
C ARG A 249 -10.49 8.29 -10.38
N ILE A 250 -9.40 8.35 -9.61
CA ILE A 250 -9.42 8.56 -8.16
C ILE A 250 -9.98 9.95 -7.85
N ALA A 251 -9.48 11.00 -8.49
CA ALA A 251 -9.95 12.39 -8.32
C ALA A 251 -11.47 12.52 -8.48
N LYS A 252 -12.05 11.84 -9.48
CA LYS A 252 -13.51 11.84 -9.69
C LYS A 252 -14.30 11.30 -8.51
N VAL A 253 -13.78 10.32 -7.76
CA VAL A 253 -14.50 9.69 -6.65
C VAL A 253 -14.20 10.33 -5.29
N VAL A 254 -13.11 11.10 -5.16
CA VAL A 254 -12.70 11.75 -3.90
C VAL A 254 -12.97 13.26 -3.87
N SER A 255 -13.43 13.86 -4.98
CA SER A 255 -13.65 15.31 -5.10
C SER A 255 -14.74 15.88 -4.18
N THR A 256 -15.65 15.06 -3.64
CA THR A 256 -16.81 15.53 -2.87
C THR A 256 -17.06 14.69 -1.60
N PRO A 257 -16.82 15.23 -0.39
CA PRO A 257 -16.06 16.44 -0.13
C PRO A 257 -14.57 16.23 -0.46
N ARG A 258 -13.92 17.31 -0.92
CA ARG A 258 -12.48 17.34 -1.16
C ARG A 258 -11.73 16.91 0.10
N ARG A 259 -10.76 16.02 -0.08
CA ARG A 259 -9.91 15.52 0.99
C ARG A 259 -8.57 15.06 0.42
N PRO A 260 -7.49 15.13 1.21
CA PRO A 260 -6.23 14.54 0.83
C PRO A 260 -6.33 13.00 0.86
N VAL A 261 -5.70 12.36 -0.12
CA VAL A 261 -5.64 10.90 -0.25
C VAL A 261 -4.22 10.47 -0.59
N TRP A 262 -3.85 9.23 -0.30
CA TRP A 262 -2.61 8.66 -0.84
C TRP A 262 -2.89 7.67 -1.96
N VAL A 263 -1.89 7.45 -2.81
CA VAL A 263 -1.90 6.36 -3.79
C VAL A 263 -0.75 5.42 -3.55
N ASP A 264 -0.96 4.15 -3.84
CA ASP A 264 -0.01 3.07 -3.56
C ASP A 264 0.29 2.25 -4.81
N LEU A 265 1.58 2.09 -5.09
CA LEU A 265 2.10 1.30 -6.20
C LEU A 265 3.02 0.21 -5.66
N GLU A 266 2.78 -1.05 -6.02
CA GLU A 266 3.65 -2.17 -5.64
C GLU A 266 4.04 -3.01 -6.86
N SER A 267 3.08 -3.70 -7.47
CA SER A 267 3.35 -4.63 -8.58
C SER A 267 3.87 -3.93 -9.84
N GLY A 268 3.36 -2.72 -10.14
CA GLY A 268 3.82 -1.90 -11.26
C GLY A 268 5.23 -1.34 -11.14
N LEU A 269 5.84 -1.41 -9.95
CA LEU A 269 7.23 -1.00 -9.70
C LEU A 269 8.23 -2.14 -9.89
N ARG A 270 7.78 -3.32 -10.36
CA ARG A 270 8.65 -4.48 -10.53
C ARG A 270 9.09 -4.68 -11.97
N SER A 271 10.32 -5.14 -12.12
CA SER A 271 10.89 -5.54 -13.42
C SER A 271 11.46 -6.95 -13.35
N ASN A 272 11.47 -7.60 -14.51
CA ASN A 272 12.07 -8.91 -14.67
C ASN A 272 13.41 -8.73 -15.39
N GLY A 273 14.49 -8.68 -14.61
CA GLY A 273 15.86 -8.61 -15.12
C GLY A 273 16.42 -9.99 -15.47
N LEU A 274 17.49 -10.02 -16.26
CA LEU A 274 18.25 -11.25 -16.52
C LEU A 274 18.81 -11.79 -15.20
N GLY A 275 18.21 -12.88 -14.69
CA GLY A 275 18.61 -13.53 -13.44
C GLY A 275 18.03 -12.94 -12.15
N ARG A 276 17.20 -11.89 -12.23
CA ARG A 276 16.51 -11.28 -11.09
C ARG A 276 15.03 -11.02 -11.43
N PRO A 277 14.17 -12.05 -11.31
CA PRO A 277 12.74 -11.84 -11.48
C PRO A 277 12.18 -10.99 -10.34
N HIS A 278 11.20 -10.14 -10.64
CA HIS A 278 10.49 -9.31 -9.66
C HIS A 278 11.38 -8.35 -8.84
N GLU A 279 12.45 -7.80 -9.41
CA GLU A 279 13.29 -6.79 -8.74
C GLU A 279 12.55 -5.45 -8.62
N PHE A 280 12.82 -4.69 -7.55
CA PHE A 280 12.24 -3.36 -7.37
C PHE A 280 12.93 -2.38 -8.32
N ASP A 281 12.19 -1.81 -9.25
CA ASP A 281 12.72 -0.98 -10.32
C ASP A 281 12.69 0.50 -9.92
N LEU A 282 13.84 1.02 -9.51
CA LEU A 282 14.00 2.43 -9.17
C LEU A 282 13.76 3.37 -10.36
N GLY A 283 13.96 2.91 -11.60
CA GLY A 283 13.63 3.69 -12.79
C GLY A 283 12.13 3.89 -12.95
N LYS A 284 11.33 2.85 -12.68
CA LYS A 284 9.86 2.94 -12.65
C LYS A 284 9.37 3.79 -11.48
N ALA A 285 9.94 3.60 -10.29
CA ALA A 285 9.63 4.45 -9.13
C ALA A 285 9.87 5.93 -9.45
N TRP A 286 11.03 6.25 -10.02
CA TRP A 286 11.37 7.61 -10.45
C TRP A 286 10.40 8.17 -11.51
N ALA A 287 9.99 7.35 -12.49
CA ALA A 287 9.01 7.77 -13.49
C ALA A 287 7.65 8.09 -12.86
N CYS A 288 7.21 7.33 -11.87
CA CYS A 288 5.99 7.62 -11.11
C CYS A 288 6.11 8.92 -10.30
N ILE A 289 7.22 9.11 -9.57
CA ILE A 289 7.51 10.36 -8.84
C ILE A 289 7.45 11.56 -9.77
N ARG A 290 8.14 11.48 -10.92
CA ARG A 290 8.14 12.54 -11.93
C ARG A 290 6.75 12.83 -12.49
N THR A 291 5.94 11.79 -12.69
CA THR A 291 4.56 11.97 -13.15
C THR A 291 3.75 12.80 -12.16
N VAL A 292 3.82 12.48 -10.86
CA VAL A 292 3.13 13.25 -9.82
C VAL A 292 3.69 14.68 -9.73
N PHE A 293 5.01 14.83 -9.75
CA PHE A 293 5.67 16.13 -9.70
C PHE A 293 5.33 17.04 -10.90
N ASP A 294 5.36 16.50 -12.12
CA ASP A 294 5.06 17.26 -13.35
C ASP A 294 3.57 17.64 -13.45
N LEU A 295 2.69 16.99 -12.68
CA LEU A 295 1.25 17.30 -12.56
C LEU A 295 0.94 18.32 -11.46
N ASP A 296 1.93 18.73 -10.66
CA ASP A 296 1.77 19.69 -9.53
C ASP A 296 0.71 19.25 -8.51
N LEU A 297 0.77 17.97 -8.10
CA LEU A 297 -0.16 17.32 -7.16
C LEU A 297 0.38 17.25 -5.73
#